data_AF-A0A2U2HFW9-F1
#
_entry.id   AF-A0A2U2HFW9-F1
#
_cell.length_a   1.000
_cell.length_b   1.000
_cell.length_c   1.000
_cell.angle_alpha   90.00
_cell.angle_beta   90.00
_cell.angle_gamma   90.00
#
_symmetry.space_group_name_H-M   'P 1'
#
loop_
_entity.id
_entity.type
_entity.pdbx_description
1 polymer ?
#
loop_
_entity_poly.entity_id
_entity_poly.type
_entity_poly.pdbx_seq_one_letter_code
_entity_poly.pdbx_strand_id
1 'polypeptide(L)'
;MIEPNIFVVGCEKVPNDQNNIHVGGTVPQSWLTFDRNFIYNTLDALNQNRNAAANVGGTFDAVETINALYLQTDLEKKVFNRTLRTNFGVRYVETNSDVDNYVLVAGVQVPTNRKSKYTNTLPSASFAYDLTDDLVWRGSWGKTIKRSSISAIARSFNVSNGGDLIITAGNPGLLLEASTNIDTSVEWYFEKGALLSVSAYKKDIKGRPVTGSTMVPFSSLGLPKELFTANNQTTLTDDPNYPVELRQVRNGEDFSIKGIELAYQQT
;
A
#
# COMPACT_ATOMS: atom_id res chain seq x y z
N MET A 1 18.81 6.33 48.98
CA MET A 1 19.50 7.61 48.74
C MET A 1 20.52 7.33 47.66
N ILE A 2 20.25 7.77 46.44
CA ILE A 2 21.05 7.47 45.24
C ILE A 2 21.91 8.69 45.00
N GLU A 3 23.23 8.56 45.08
CA GLU A 3 24.16 9.60 44.66
C GLU A 3 24.67 9.33 43.24
N PRO A 4 24.81 10.37 42.38
CA PRO A 4 25.07 10.22 40.97
C PRO A 4 26.57 10.24 40.68
N ASN A 5 27.09 9.23 39.98
CA ASN A 5 28.37 9.35 39.31
C ASN A 5 28.16 10.01 37.95
N ILE A 6 28.49 11.30 37.89
CA ILE A 6 28.72 12.04 36.65
C ILE A 6 29.86 11.35 35.89
N PHE A 7 29.55 10.76 34.74
CA PHE A 7 30.54 10.35 33.76
C PHE A 7 30.61 11.44 32.70
N VAL A 8 31.69 12.23 32.75
CA VAL A 8 32.04 13.14 31.66
C VAL A 8 32.55 12.28 30.51
N VAL A 9 31.75 12.15 29.45
CA VAL A 9 32.27 11.63 28.18
C VAL A 9 33.10 12.74 27.54
N GLY A 10 34.40 12.72 27.81
CA GLY A 10 35.35 13.48 27.03
C GLY A 10 35.31 12.97 25.59
N CYS A 11 34.97 13.85 24.65
CA CYS A 11 35.13 13.55 23.24
C CYS A 11 36.64 13.61 22.94
N GLU A 12 37.30 12.45 22.97
CA GLU A 12 38.65 12.34 22.44
C GLU A 12 38.56 12.49 20.93
N LYS A 13 39.23 13.52 20.41
CA LYS A 13 39.32 13.79 18.98
C LYS A 13 40.21 12.71 18.36
N VAL A 14 39.61 11.60 17.96
CA VAL A 14 40.30 10.53 17.24
C VAL A 14 40.88 11.15 15.96
N PRO A 15 42.20 11.11 15.74
CA PRO A 15 42.79 11.54 14.49
C PRO A 15 42.17 10.71 13.36
N ASN A 16 41.51 11.38 12.42
CA ASN A 16 40.85 10.74 11.29
C ASN A 16 41.89 10.26 10.27
N ASP A 17 42.63 9.22 10.61
CA ASP A 17 43.53 8.53 9.71
C ASP A 17 42.80 7.30 9.13
N GLN A 18 41.76 7.57 8.33
CA GLN A 18 40.93 6.57 7.65
C GLN A 18 41.67 5.83 6.53
N ASN A 19 42.99 5.95 6.45
CA ASN A 19 43.78 5.28 5.43
C ASN A 19 44.18 3.85 5.81
N ASN A 20 43.93 3.36 7.04
CA ASN A 20 44.27 1.99 7.41
C ASN A 20 43.23 1.35 8.37
N ILE A 21 42.33 0.54 7.82
CA ILE A 21 41.61 -0.48 8.58
C ILE A 21 42.61 -1.62 8.88
N HIS A 22 43.02 -1.78 10.14
CA HIS A 22 43.86 -2.89 10.58
C HIS A 22 43.01 -4.17 10.71
N VAL A 23 43.05 -5.02 9.68
CA VAL A 23 42.52 -6.39 9.72
C VAL A 23 43.73 -7.32 9.74
N GLY A 24 43.80 -8.31 10.64
CA GLY A 24 45.01 -9.10 10.93
C GLY A 24 45.83 -9.58 9.72
N GLY A 25 47.14 -9.77 9.94
CA GLY A 25 48.25 -9.75 8.96
C GLY A 25 48.29 -10.76 7.80
N THR A 26 47.17 -11.37 7.43
CA THR A 26 47.05 -12.28 6.27
C THR A 26 46.23 -11.69 5.12
N VAL A 27 45.65 -10.50 5.27
CA VAL A 27 44.97 -9.77 4.18
C VAL A 27 45.74 -8.50 3.78
N PRO A 28 45.61 -8.03 2.52
CA PRO A 28 46.25 -6.80 2.07
C PRO A 28 45.98 -5.63 3.03
N GLN A 29 47.04 -4.97 3.51
CA GLN A 29 46.93 -3.84 4.44
C GLN A 29 46.79 -2.48 3.74
N SER A 30 46.82 -2.46 2.41
CA SER A 30 46.72 -1.24 1.62
C SER A 30 45.74 -1.46 0.48
N TRP A 31 44.90 -0.46 0.26
CA TRP A 31 43.84 -0.46 -0.74
C TRP A 31 43.98 0.83 -1.53
N LEU A 32 43.62 0.80 -2.81
CA LEU A 32 43.47 2.04 -3.57
C LEU A 32 42.34 2.85 -2.93
N THR A 33 42.70 3.96 -2.29
CA THR A 33 41.74 4.96 -1.83
C THR A 33 41.77 6.14 -2.79
N PHE A 34 40.59 6.70 -3.07
CA PHE A 34 40.50 7.96 -3.83
C PHE A 34 40.63 9.12 -2.86
N ASP A 35 41.33 10.18 -3.28
CA ASP A 35 41.37 11.41 -2.49
C ASP A 35 39.94 11.95 -2.34
N ARG A 36 39.52 12.16 -1.08
CA ARG A 36 38.17 12.59 -0.77
C ARG A 36 37.86 13.95 -1.40
N ASN A 37 38.85 14.85 -1.45
CA ASN A 37 38.66 16.17 -2.05
C ASN A 37 38.59 16.06 -3.57
N PHE A 38 39.35 15.16 -4.20
CA PHE A 38 39.20 14.85 -5.62
C PHE A 38 37.79 14.36 -5.93
N ILE A 39 37.22 13.43 -5.15
CA ILE A 39 35.85 12.97 -5.37
C ILE A 39 34.84 14.11 -5.18
N TYR A 40 34.93 14.89 -4.09
CA TYR A 40 34.00 15.99 -3.86
C TYR A 40 34.12 17.12 -4.88
N ASN A 41 35.33 17.48 -5.32
CA ASN A 41 35.54 18.55 -6.28
C ASN A 41 35.23 18.09 -7.73
N THR A 42 35.51 16.83 -8.05
CA THR A 42 35.30 16.31 -9.41
C THR A 42 33.83 15.97 -9.66
N LEU A 43 33.17 15.30 -8.70
CA LEU A 43 31.74 14.99 -8.84
C LEU A 43 30.86 16.19 -8.49
N ASP A 44 31.31 17.04 -7.56
CA ASP A 44 30.60 18.22 -7.05
C ASP A 44 29.09 17.98 -6.82
N ALA A 45 28.80 16.80 -6.27
CA ALA A 45 27.43 16.31 -6.16
C ALA A 45 26.54 17.25 -5.36
N LEU A 46 27.10 18.02 -4.41
CA LEU A 46 26.34 18.98 -3.60
C LEU A 46 25.87 20.19 -4.41
N ASN A 47 26.72 20.78 -5.26
CA ASN A 47 26.30 21.89 -6.10
C ASN A 47 25.44 21.41 -7.28
N GLN A 48 25.74 20.23 -7.85
CA GLN A 48 24.87 19.63 -8.86
C GLN A 48 23.45 19.37 -8.33
N ASN A 49 23.31 18.81 -7.14
CA ASN A 49 21.99 18.62 -6.52
C ASN A 49 21.29 19.94 -6.19
N ARG A 50 22.04 20.98 -5.78
CA ARG A 50 21.48 22.31 -5.49
C ARG A 50 20.99 23.05 -6.74
N ASN A 51 21.66 22.82 -7.87
CA ASN A 51 21.34 23.43 -9.16
C ASN A 51 20.32 22.59 -9.96
N ALA A 52 19.98 21.38 -9.51
CA ALA A 52 18.97 20.55 -10.15
C ALA A 52 17.60 21.23 -10.06
N ALA A 53 16.85 21.20 -11.16
CA ALA A 53 15.47 21.69 -11.16
C ALA A 53 14.64 20.88 -10.14
N ALA A 54 13.83 21.59 -9.35
CA ALA A 54 12.91 20.93 -8.42
C ALA A 54 11.93 20.05 -9.20
N ASN A 55 11.95 18.74 -8.97
CA ASN A 55 11.00 17.82 -9.56
C ASN A 55 9.76 17.73 -8.66
N VAL A 56 8.72 18.51 -8.98
CA VAL A 56 7.45 18.49 -8.23
C VAL A 56 6.45 17.47 -8.78
N GLY A 57 6.81 16.74 -9.85
CA GLY A 57 5.96 15.71 -10.46
C GLY A 57 5.67 14.51 -9.57
N GLY A 58 6.52 14.28 -8.56
CA GLY A 58 6.29 13.28 -7.50
C GLY A 58 5.49 13.80 -6.31
N THR A 59 5.20 15.09 -6.25
CA THR A 59 4.54 15.73 -5.11
C THR A 59 3.03 15.82 -5.31
N PHE A 60 2.29 15.61 -4.23
CA PHE A 60 0.86 15.83 -4.17
C PHE A 60 0.47 16.18 -2.74
N ASP A 61 -0.60 16.96 -2.60
CA ASP A 61 -1.37 17.06 -1.37
C ASP A 61 -2.75 16.48 -1.61
N ALA A 62 -3.33 15.83 -0.62
CA ALA A 62 -4.57 15.12 -0.81
C ALA A 62 -5.36 14.96 0.47
N VAL A 63 -6.63 15.34 0.39
CA VAL A 63 -7.61 15.26 1.46
C VAL A 63 -8.75 14.35 1.02
N GLU A 64 -9.07 13.34 1.83
CA GLU A 64 -10.24 12.47 1.62
C GLU A 64 -11.20 12.63 2.81
N THR A 65 -12.43 13.07 2.53
CA THR A 65 -13.50 13.20 3.52
C THR A 65 -14.51 12.07 3.33
N ILE A 66 -14.76 11.31 4.39
CA ILE A 66 -15.65 10.14 4.36
C ILE A 66 -16.83 10.40 5.29
N ASN A 67 -18.03 10.47 4.72
CA ASN A 67 -19.29 10.54 5.46
C ASN A 67 -19.96 9.17 5.43
N ALA A 68 -20.45 8.68 6.57
CA ALA A 68 -21.10 7.37 6.65
C ALA A 68 -22.36 7.42 7.50
N LEU A 69 -23.42 6.78 7.00
CA LEU A 69 -24.67 6.54 7.69
C LEU A 69 -24.83 5.03 7.90
N TYR A 70 -25.25 4.65 9.11
CA TYR A 70 -25.44 3.26 9.49
C TYR A 70 -26.87 3.08 9.99
N LEU A 71 -27.50 2.01 9.54
CA LEU A 71 -28.75 1.52 10.10
C LEU A 71 -28.58 0.03 10.40
N GLN A 72 -28.89 -0.37 11.61
CA GLN A 72 -28.78 -1.75 12.07
C GLN A 72 -30.01 -2.13 12.89
N THR A 73 -30.41 -3.40 12.82
CA THR A 73 -31.49 -3.97 13.62
C THR A 73 -31.10 -5.37 14.04
N ASP A 74 -31.36 -5.65 15.32
CA ASP A 74 -31.17 -6.94 15.95
C ASP A 74 -32.55 -7.50 16.33
N LEU A 75 -32.79 -8.76 15.98
CA LEU A 75 -34.05 -9.45 16.27
C LEU A 75 -33.77 -10.79 16.91
N GLU A 76 -34.59 -11.13 17.89
CA GLU A 76 -34.66 -12.47 18.47
C GLU A 76 -36.08 -12.99 18.34
N LYS A 77 -36.23 -14.21 17.83
CA LYS A 77 -37.55 -14.84 17.65
C LYS A 77 -37.47 -16.33 17.92
N LYS A 78 -38.55 -16.91 18.43
CA LYS A 78 -38.72 -18.37 18.47
C LYS A 78 -39.25 -18.87 17.13
N VAL A 79 -38.52 -19.79 16.51
CA VAL A 79 -38.90 -20.51 15.28
C VAL A 79 -38.79 -22.00 15.59
N PHE A 80 -39.86 -22.77 15.38
CA PHE A 80 -39.93 -24.20 15.77
C PHE A 80 -39.50 -24.47 17.23
N ASN A 81 -39.95 -23.64 18.18
CA ASN A 81 -39.57 -23.67 19.60
C ASN A 81 -38.08 -23.45 19.91
N ARG A 82 -37.29 -23.00 18.93
CA ARG A 82 -35.87 -22.70 19.09
C ARG A 82 -35.55 -21.24 18.82
N THR A 83 -34.47 -20.73 19.39
CA THR A 83 -34.11 -19.31 19.27
C THR A 83 -33.43 -19.06 17.94
N LEU A 84 -33.96 -18.11 17.19
CA LEU A 84 -33.33 -17.50 16.03
C LEU A 84 -32.94 -16.07 16.41
N ARG A 85 -31.64 -15.79 16.37
CA ARG A 85 -31.07 -14.45 16.49
C ARG A 85 -30.67 -13.99 15.11
N THR A 86 -31.06 -12.78 14.69
CA THR A 86 -30.69 -12.21 13.40
C THR A 86 -30.23 -10.77 13.56
N ASN A 87 -29.22 -10.39 12.79
CA ASN A 87 -28.75 -9.03 12.66
C ASN A 87 -28.85 -8.62 11.19
N PHE A 88 -29.43 -7.45 10.93
CA PHE A 88 -29.45 -6.84 9.61
C PHE A 88 -28.88 -5.44 9.71
N GLY A 89 -28.05 -5.08 8.73
CA GLY A 89 -27.39 -3.78 8.70
C GLY A 89 -27.21 -3.28 7.29
N VAL A 90 -27.17 -1.96 7.16
CA VAL A 90 -26.72 -1.28 5.96
C VAL A 90 -25.87 -0.09 6.34
N ARG A 91 -24.72 0.03 5.68
CA ARG A 91 -23.85 1.19 5.78
C ARG A 91 -23.81 1.89 4.43
N TYR A 92 -24.26 3.14 4.38
CA TYR A 92 -24.08 4.01 3.22
C TYR A 92 -22.87 4.90 3.46
N VAL A 93 -21.94 4.95 2.50
CA VAL A 93 -20.71 5.72 2.60
C VAL A 93 -20.59 6.63 1.41
N GLU A 94 -20.39 7.92 1.64
CA GLU A 94 -19.99 8.90 0.64
C GLU A 94 -18.53 9.26 0.88
N THR A 95 -17.76 9.31 -0.20
CA THR A 95 -16.35 9.70 -0.13
C THR A 95 -16.08 10.82 -1.12
N ASN A 96 -15.47 11.89 -0.62
CA ASN A 96 -15.04 13.04 -1.39
C ASN A 96 -13.52 13.12 -1.30
N SER A 97 -12.83 13.13 -2.43
CA SER A 97 -11.37 13.28 -2.50
C SER A 97 -11.04 14.58 -3.21
N ASP A 98 -10.11 15.34 -2.65
CA ASP A 98 -9.55 16.57 -3.19
C ASP A 98 -8.03 16.37 -3.26
N VAL A 99 -7.47 16.36 -4.47
CA VAL A 99 -6.04 16.06 -4.70
C VAL A 99 -5.43 17.19 -5.50
N ASP A 100 -4.47 17.88 -4.90
CA ASP A 100 -3.59 18.83 -5.55
C ASP A 100 -2.32 18.12 -5.99
N ASN A 101 -1.99 18.21 -7.27
CA ASN A 101 -0.78 17.59 -7.82
C ASN A 101 -0.26 18.40 -9.00
N TYR A 102 0.87 17.97 -9.58
CA TYR A 102 1.41 18.56 -10.79
C TYR A 102 1.22 17.62 -11.97
N VAL A 103 0.80 18.17 -13.10
CA VAL A 103 0.74 17.46 -14.38
C VAL A 103 1.66 18.13 -15.38
N LEU A 104 2.20 17.35 -16.31
CA LEU A 104 3.01 17.90 -17.37
C LEU A 104 2.13 18.39 -18.52
N VAL A 105 2.27 19.66 -18.89
CA VAL A 105 1.63 20.27 -20.05
C VAL A 105 2.73 20.91 -20.90
N ALA A 106 2.92 20.40 -22.12
CA ALA A 106 3.96 20.87 -23.04
C ALA A 106 5.37 20.98 -22.43
N GLY A 107 5.78 19.98 -21.63
CA GLY A 107 7.10 19.93 -20.98
C GLY A 107 7.20 20.70 -19.66
N VAL A 108 6.14 21.42 -19.25
CA VAL A 108 6.12 22.22 -18.03
C VAL A 108 5.23 21.57 -16.97
N GLN A 109 5.71 21.48 -15.72
CA GLN A 109 4.90 21.04 -14.58
C GLN A 109 3.93 22.15 -14.18
N VAL A 110 2.63 21.89 -14.33
CA VAL A 110 1.54 22.83 -14.01
C VAL A 110 0.72 22.25 -12.85
N PRO A 111 0.41 23.06 -11.81
CA PRO A 111 -0.46 22.61 -10.73
C PRO A 111 -1.85 22.28 -11.27
N THR A 112 -2.44 21.21 -10.77
CA THR A 112 -3.80 20.79 -11.07
C THR A 112 -4.49 20.35 -9.79
N ASN A 113 -5.81 20.51 -9.78
CA ASN A 113 -6.65 20.10 -8.68
C ASN A 113 -7.67 19.09 -9.22
N ARG A 114 -7.74 17.92 -8.60
CA ARG A 114 -8.68 16.85 -8.97
C ARG A 114 -9.60 16.55 -7.81
N LYS A 115 -10.90 16.83 -8.01
CA LYS A 115 -11.95 16.43 -7.08
C LYS A 115 -12.68 15.20 -7.59
N SER A 116 -12.91 14.22 -6.73
CA SER A 116 -13.74 13.06 -7.04
C SER A 116 -14.70 12.75 -5.91
N LYS A 117 -15.87 12.22 -6.28
CA LYS A 117 -16.93 11.84 -5.35
C LYS A 117 -17.50 10.49 -5.75
N TYR A 118 -17.62 9.59 -4.79
CA TYR A 118 -18.24 8.27 -5.01
C TYR A 118 -18.96 7.78 -3.77
N THR A 119 -19.91 6.87 -3.97
CA THR A 119 -20.78 6.34 -2.91
C THR A 119 -20.82 4.83 -2.92
N ASN A 120 -20.91 4.22 -1.74
CA ASN A 120 -21.00 2.76 -1.59
C ASN A 120 -22.10 2.40 -0.59
N THR A 121 -22.96 1.46 -0.98
CA THR A 121 -23.95 0.84 -0.09
C THR A 121 -23.48 -0.56 0.29
N LEU A 122 -23.32 -0.78 1.58
CA LEU A 122 -22.69 -1.97 2.16
C LEU A 122 -23.71 -2.66 3.08
N PRO A 123 -24.58 -3.52 2.53
CA PRO A 123 -25.49 -4.32 3.34
C PRO A 123 -24.74 -5.46 4.04
N SER A 124 -25.24 -5.84 5.20
CA SER A 124 -24.80 -6.98 6.00
C SER A 124 -26.00 -7.68 6.63
N ALA A 125 -25.93 -9.00 6.72
CA ALA A 125 -26.90 -9.81 7.42
C ALA A 125 -26.18 -10.96 8.11
N SER A 126 -26.61 -11.32 9.32
CA SER A 126 -26.16 -12.53 9.98
C SER A 126 -27.28 -13.15 10.80
N PHE A 127 -27.16 -14.44 11.07
CA PHE A 127 -28.06 -15.15 11.94
C PHE A 127 -27.31 -16.19 12.77
N ALA A 128 -27.92 -16.54 13.90
CA ALA A 128 -27.57 -17.70 14.71
C ALA A 128 -28.88 -18.40 15.11
N TYR A 129 -29.01 -19.66 14.75
CA TYR A 129 -30.17 -20.49 15.04
C TYR A 129 -29.75 -21.66 15.93
N ASP A 130 -30.41 -21.80 17.07
CA ASP A 130 -30.19 -22.91 17.98
C ASP A 130 -30.90 -24.16 17.40
N LEU A 131 -30.16 -25.08 16.78
CA LEU A 131 -30.71 -26.34 16.25
C LEU A 131 -31.12 -27.27 17.40
N THR A 132 -30.31 -27.32 18.45
CA THR A 132 -30.58 -27.94 19.76
C THR A 132 -30.06 -27.01 20.86
N ASP A 133 -30.14 -27.44 22.12
CA ASP A 133 -29.61 -26.65 23.24
C ASP A 133 -28.07 -26.54 23.22
N ASP A 134 -27.41 -27.46 22.51
CA ASP A 134 -25.95 -27.55 22.40
C ASP A 134 -25.44 -27.38 20.96
N LEU A 135 -26.33 -27.20 19.97
CA LEU A 135 -25.96 -27.12 18.55
C LEU A 135 -26.48 -25.82 17.94
N VAL A 136 -25.57 -25.02 17.39
CA VAL A 136 -25.89 -23.71 16.81
C VAL A 136 -25.47 -23.68 15.35
N TRP A 137 -26.38 -23.27 14.47
CA TRP A 137 -26.08 -22.93 13.08
C TRP A 137 -25.95 -21.41 12.94
N ARG A 138 -24.80 -20.94 12.48
CA ARG A 138 -24.56 -19.52 12.18
C ARG A 138 -24.39 -19.32 10.68
N GLY A 139 -24.81 -18.17 10.21
CA GLY A 139 -24.56 -17.73 8.85
C GLY A 139 -24.42 -16.23 8.77
N SER A 140 -23.63 -15.76 7.81
CA SER A 140 -23.47 -14.33 7.53
C SER A 140 -23.27 -14.07 6.05
N TRP A 141 -23.69 -12.89 5.64
CA TRP A 141 -23.48 -12.35 4.32
C TRP A 141 -23.25 -10.85 4.40
N GLY A 142 -22.36 -10.32 3.59
CA GLY A 142 -22.21 -8.87 3.50
C GLY A 142 -21.24 -8.40 2.44
N LYS A 143 -21.34 -7.10 2.14
CA LYS A 143 -20.41 -6.42 1.25
C LYS A 143 -19.45 -5.54 2.03
N THR A 144 -18.17 -5.60 1.69
CA THR A 144 -17.14 -4.74 2.23
C THR A 144 -16.35 -4.08 1.10
N ILE A 145 -15.71 -2.96 1.42
CA ILE A 145 -14.80 -2.27 0.51
C ILE A 145 -13.50 -1.94 1.22
N LYS A 146 -12.43 -1.87 0.44
CA LYS A 146 -11.13 -1.35 0.86
C LYS A 146 -10.67 -0.31 -0.16
N ARG A 147 -10.27 0.85 0.34
CA ARG A 147 -9.72 1.93 -0.47
C ARG A 147 -8.23 1.70 -0.69
N SER A 148 -7.77 1.91 -1.91
CA SER A 148 -6.33 2.02 -2.19
C SER A 148 -5.77 3.24 -1.48
N SER A 149 -4.47 3.22 -1.15
CA SER A 149 -3.83 4.40 -0.56
C SER A 149 -3.93 5.58 -1.51
N ILE A 150 -4.05 6.79 -0.96
CA ILE A 150 -4.05 8.02 -1.75
C ILE A 150 -2.79 8.09 -2.63
N SER A 151 -1.63 7.67 -2.13
CA SER A 151 -0.39 7.62 -2.91
C SER A 151 -0.46 6.72 -4.15
N ALA A 152 -1.25 5.65 -4.11
CA ALA A 152 -1.44 4.76 -5.24
C ALA A 152 -2.42 5.34 -6.28
N ILE A 153 -3.33 6.23 -5.87
CA ILE A 153 -4.33 6.87 -6.73
C ILE A 153 -3.84 8.23 -7.26
N ALA A 154 -3.07 8.96 -6.46
CA ALA A 154 -2.58 10.29 -6.77
C ALA A 154 -1.81 10.26 -8.08
N ARG A 155 -2.06 11.23 -8.96
CA ARG A 155 -1.39 11.32 -10.26
C ARG A 155 -0.01 11.96 -10.06
N SER A 156 0.89 11.20 -9.46
CA SER A 156 2.30 11.55 -9.28
C SER A 156 3.20 10.54 -10.01
N PHE A 157 4.43 10.95 -10.29
CA PHE A 157 5.44 10.06 -10.85
C PHE A 157 6.81 10.30 -10.20
N ASN A 158 7.62 9.26 -10.17
CA ASN A 158 9.01 9.28 -9.74
C ASN A 158 9.86 8.55 -10.78
N VAL A 159 10.99 9.15 -11.14
CA VAL A 159 11.98 8.56 -12.04
C VAL A 159 13.11 8.00 -11.18
N SER A 160 13.60 6.81 -11.51
CA SER A 160 14.74 6.21 -10.81
C SER A 160 16.00 7.05 -10.98
N ASN A 161 16.65 7.37 -9.87
CA ASN A 161 17.92 8.11 -9.85
C ASN A 161 19.13 7.20 -10.14
N GLY A 162 18.93 5.87 -10.24
CA GLY A 162 20.00 4.88 -10.36
C GLY A 162 20.57 4.67 -11.77
N GLY A 163 20.12 5.45 -12.76
CA GLY A 163 20.46 5.22 -14.17
C GLY A 163 19.59 4.19 -14.87
N ASP A 164 18.61 3.60 -14.17
CA ASP A 164 17.61 2.75 -14.80
C ASP A 164 16.51 3.58 -15.47
N LEU A 165 15.99 3.08 -16.60
CA LEU A 165 14.84 3.66 -17.30
C LEU A 165 13.52 3.20 -16.65
N ILE A 166 13.38 3.45 -15.36
CA ILE A 166 12.22 3.06 -14.54
C ILE A 166 11.48 4.31 -14.08
N ILE A 167 10.17 4.28 -14.28
CA ILE A 167 9.24 5.29 -13.78
C ILE A 167 8.23 4.60 -12.88
N THR A 168 8.05 5.11 -11.67
CA THR A 168 6.93 4.72 -10.79
C THR A 168 5.88 5.80 -10.86
N ALA A 169 4.61 5.43 -11.10
CA ALA A 169 3.53 6.39 -11.14
C ALA A 169 2.29 5.90 -10.38
N GLY A 170 1.51 6.83 -9.85
CA GLY A 170 0.19 6.51 -9.32
C GLY A 170 -0.83 6.31 -10.44
N ASN A 171 -1.94 5.66 -10.11
CA ASN A 171 -3.01 5.30 -11.02
C ASN A 171 -4.36 5.86 -10.55
N PRO A 172 -4.75 7.04 -11.09
CA PRO A 172 -6.07 7.64 -10.90
C PRO A 172 -7.28 6.75 -11.19
N GLY A 173 -7.12 5.72 -12.01
CA GLY A 173 -8.16 4.79 -12.44
C GLY A 173 -8.27 3.51 -11.60
N LEU A 174 -7.63 3.47 -10.43
CA LEU A 174 -7.82 2.36 -9.49
C LEU A 174 -9.27 2.31 -9.00
N LEU A 175 -9.84 1.12 -9.09
CA LEU A 175 -11.11 0.80 -8.47
C LEU A 175 -10.92 0.58 -6.97
N LEU A 176 -12.03 0.66 -6.25
CA LEU A 176 -12.09 0.17 -4.89
C LEU A 176 -12.06 -1.35 -4.90
N GLU A 177 -11.31 -1.93 -3.97
CA GLU A 177 -11.37 -3.36 -3.73
C GLU A 177 -12.70 -3.66 -3.03
N ALA A 178 -13.59 -4.42 -3.67
CA ALA A 178 -14.88 -4.79 -3.10
C ALA A 178 -14.93 -6.30 -2.85
N SER A 179 -15.44 -6.70 -1.69
CA SER A 179 -15.64 -8.12 -1.36
C SER A 179 -17.09 -8.40 -1.03
N THR A 180 -17.66 -9.44 -1.63
CA THR A 180 -18.92 -10.04 -1.16
C THR A 180 -18.59 -11.33 -0.44
N ASN A 181 -18.94 -11.39 0.84
CA ASN A 181 -18.59 -12.49 1.73
C ASN A 181 -19.84 -13.27 2.11
N ILE A 182 -19.74 -14.60 2.10
CA ILE A 182 -20.73 -15.54 2.61
C ILE A 182 -19.99 -16.51 3.50
N ASP A 183 -20.47 -16.70 4.73
CA ASP A 183 -19.88 -17.60 5.70
C ASP A 183 -21.01 -18.36 6.41
N THR A 184 -20.82 -19.66 6.66
CA THR A 184 -21.76 -20.49 7.43
C THR A 184 -21.00 -21.44 8.32
N SER A 185 -21.49 -21.68 9.55
CA SER A 185 -20.87 -22.59 10.49
C SER A 185 -21.89 -23.38 11.29
N VAL A 186 -21.55 -24.62 11.64
CA VAL A 186 -22.27 -25.40 12.63
C VAL A 186 -21.34 -25.66 13.80
N GLU A 187 -21.80 -25.36 15.01
CA GLU A 187 -21.04 -25.43 16.25
C GLU A 187 -21.76 -26.30 17.26
N TRP A 188 -21.07 -27.32 17.76
CA TRP A 188 -21.57 -28.25 18.77
C TRP A 188 -20.80 -28.08 20.08
N TYR A 189 -21.52 -27.70 21.13
CA TYR A 189 -21.04 -27.49 22.49
C TYR A 189 -21.36 -28.73 23.34
N PHE A 190 -20.63 -29.82 23.12
CA PHE A 190 -20.95 -31.14 23.70
C PHE A 190 -20.71 -31.26 25.21
N GLU A 191 -19.84 -30.41 25.77
CA GLU A 191 -19.58 -30.31 27.21
C GLU A 191 -19.35 -28.84 27.58
N LYS A 192 -19.47 -28.53 28.87
CA LYS A 192 -19.21 -27.17 29.36
C LYS A 192 -17.76 -26.79 29.09
N GLY A 193 -17.55 -25.83 28.18
CA GLY A 193 -16.21 -25.39 27.78
C GLY A 193 -15.57 -26.24 26.68
N ALA A 194 -16.32 -27.16 26.07
CA ALA A 194 -15.89 -27.94 24.92
C ALA A 194 -16.70 -27.58 23.65
N LEU A 195 -16.04 -27.61 22.50
CA LEU A 195 -16.59 -27.18 21.21
C LEU A 195 -16.01 -28.02 20.07
N LEU A 196 -16.87 -28.42 19.15
CA LEU A 196 -16.50 -28.86 17.80
C LEU A 196 -17.22 -27.97 16.79
N SER A 197 -16.51 -27.41 15.81
CA SER A 197 -17.11 -26.58 14.78
C SER A 197 -16.64 -26.94 13.38
N VAL A 198 -17.55 -26.78 12.43
CA VAL A 198 -17.30 -26.91 10.99
C VAL A 198 -17.85 -25.65 10.33
N SER A 199 -17.01 -24.97 9.56
CA SER A 199 -17.37 -23.74 8.86
C SER A 199 -17.02 -23.82 7.39
N ALA A 200 -17.80 -23.15 6.55
CA ALA A 200 -17.52 -22.97 5.14
C ALA A 200 -17.68 -21.51 4.76
N TYR A 201 -16.82 -21.02 3.89
CA TYR A 201 -16.82 -19.63 3.46
C TYR A 201 -16.58 -19.48 1.96
N LYS A 202 -17.10 -18.38 1.42
CA LYS A 202 -16.82 -17.89 0.08
C LYS A 202 -16.71 -16.37 0.08
N LYS A 203 -15.65 -15.85 -0.51
CA LYS A 203 -15.37 -14.42 -0.68
C LYS A 203 -15.14 -14.14 -2.16
N ASP A 204 -15.98 -13.32 -2.76
CA ASP A 204 -15.82 -12.85 -4.14
C ASP A 204 -15.22 -11.45 -4.11
N ILE A 205 -13.95 -11.32 -4.53
CA ILE A 205 -13.14 -10.10 -4.45
C ILE A 205 -12.96 -9.51 -5.85
N LYS A 206 -13.17 -8.21 -5.98
CA LYS A 206 -13.07 -7.45 -7.24
C LYS A 206 -12.19 -6.23 -7.08
N GLY A 207 -11.48 -5.85 -8.15
CA GLY A 207 -10.72 -4.61 -8.19
C GLY A 207 -9.55 -4.56 -7.22
N ARG A 208 -8.92 -5.71 -6.92
CA ARG A 208 -7.76 -5.77 -6.01
C ARG A 208 -6.58 -4.99 -6.60
N PRO A 209 -5.98 -4.03 -5.89
CA PRO A 209 -4.80 -3.33 -6.37
C PRO A 209 -3.61 -4.29 -6.43
N VAL A 210 -2.96 -4.39 -7.60
CA VAL A 210 -1.75 -5.19 -7.79
C VAL A 210 -0.66 -4.34 -8.42
N THR A 211 0.56 -4.43 -7.91
CA THR A 211 1.71 -3.78 -8.54
C THR A 211 2.06 -4.51 -9.82
N GLY A 212 2.22 -3.78 -10.92
CA GLY A 212 2.69 -4.31 -12.19
C GLY A 212 3.74 -3.41 -12.83
N SER A 213 4.55 -4.03 -13.69
CA SER A 213 5.51 -3.35 -14.55
C SER A 213 5.15 -3.62 -16.00
N THR A 214 5.13 -2.58 -16.82
CA THR A 214 4.93 -2.69 -18.26
C THR A 214 5.98 -1.87 -18.98
N MET A 215 6.54 -2.41 -20.05
CA MET A 215 7.39 -1.62 -20.95
C MET A 215 6.50 -0.76 -21.84
N VAL A 216 6.73 0.55 -21.84
CA VAL A 216 6.01 1.52 -22.67
C VAL A 216 7.00 2.38 -23.44
N PRO A 217 6.67 2.84 -24.66
CA PRO A 217 7.51 3.81 -25.36
C PRO A 217 7.64 5.09 -24.54
N PHE A 218 8.84 5.63 -24.40
CA PHE A 218 9.07 6.88 -23.65
C PHE A 218 8.16 8.03 -24.12
N SER A 219 8.01 8.19 -25.43
CA SER A 219 7.13 9.18 -26.07
C SER A 219 5.68 9.15 -25.58
N SER A 220 5.18 7.98 -25.16
CA SER A 220 3.78 7.81 -24.68
C SER A 220 3.52 8.44 -23.32
N LEU A 221 4.59 8.68 -22.54
CA LEU A 221 4.50 9.23 -21.18
C LEU A 221 4.43 10.75 -21.17
N GLY A 222 4.87 11.38 -22.27
CA GLY A 222 4.95 12.83 -22.41
C GLY A 222 5.90 13.47 -21.38
N LEU A 223 6.82 12.72 -20.78
CA LEU A 223 7.75 13.21 -19.77
C LEU A 223 8.98 13.87 -20.43
N PRO A 224 9.61 14.88 -19.79
CA PRO A 224 10.90 15.40 -20.23
C PRO A 224 11.99 14.36 -19.98
N LYS A 225 12.90 14.19 -20.94
CA LYS A 225 14.05 13.29 -20.80
C LYS A 225 15.01 13.76 -19.72
N GLU A 226 15.01 15.06 -19.43
CA GLU A 226 15.82 15.75 -18.42
C GLU A 226 15.57 15.21 -17.00
N LEU A 227 14.50 14.44 -16.79
CA LEU A 227 14.23 13.72 -15.55
C LEU A 227 15.13 12.49 -15.35
N PHE A 228 15.82 12.02 -16.39
CA PHE A 228 16.74 10.89 -16.35
C PHE A 228 18.20 11.35 -16.30
N THR A 229 19.11 10.43 -15.97
CA THR A 229 20.56 10.69 -16.00
C THR A 229 21.04 11.07 -17.40
N ALA A 230 22.14 11.81 -17.49
CA ALA A 230 22.68 12.29 -18.77
C ALA A 230 22.91 11.16 -19.80
N ASN A 231 23.33 9.97 -19.33
CA ASN A 231 23.51 8.80 -20.19
C ASN A 231 22.19 8.35 -20.84
N ASN A 232 21.12 8.32 -20.06
CA ASN A 232 19.79 7.94 -20.54
C ASN A 232 19.15 9.03 -21.42
N GLN A 233 19.46 10.30 -21.18
CA GLN A 233 18.95 11.40 -22.01
C GLN A 233 19.38 11.26 -23.47
N THR A 234 20.62 10.82 -23.74
CA THR A 234 21.11 10.56 -25.09
C THR A 234 20.30 9.44 -25.75
N THR A 235 20.13 8.30 -25.06
CA THR A 235 19.31 7.17 -25.54
C THR A 235 17.89 7.58 -25.89
N LEU A 236 17.23 8.34 -25.01
CA LEU A 236 15.86 8.83 -25.22
C LEU A 236 15.75 9.92 -26.30
N THR A 237 16.87 10.56 -26.65
CA THR A 237 16.94 11.53 -27.76
C THR A 237 17.07 10.80 -29.10
N ASP A 238 17.94 9.80 -29.15
CA ASP A 238 18.20 9.01 -30.35
C ASP A 238 17.00 8.12 -30.72
N ASP A 239 16.31 7.58 -29.71
CA ASP A 239 15.06 6.83 -29.87
C ASP A 239 13.98 7.29 -28.87
N PRO A 240 13.10 8.21 -29.28
CA PRO A 240 11.96 8.64 -28.45
C PRO A 240 10.96 7.52 -28.11
N ASN A 241 10.98 6.40 -28.84
CA ASN A 241 10.14 5.24 -28.57
C ASN A 241 10.87 4.14 -27.78
N TYR A 242 12.07 4.44 -27.28
CA TYR A 242 12.83 3.50 -26.48
C TYR A 242 11.96 2.99 -25.31
N PRO A 243 11.92 1.67 -25.08
CA PRO A 243 11.05 1.09 -24.08
C PRO A 243 11.56 1.44 -22.67
N VAL A 244 10.68 2.03 -21.86
CA VAL A 244 10.93 2.34 -20.45
C VAL A 244 9.99 1.54 -19.55
N GLU A 245 10.47 1.14 -18.36
CA GLU A 245 9.66 0.39 -17.41
C GLU A 245 8.74 1.33 -16.65
N LEU A 246 7.43 1.18 -16.84
CA LEU A 246 6.41 1.86 -16.06
C LEU A 246 5.90 0.93 -14.95
N ARG A 247 6.19 1.30 -13.70
CA ARG A 247 5.70 0.65 -12.47
C ARG A 247 4.46 1.39 -11.98
N GLN A 248 3.33 0.70 -11.97
CA GLN A 248 2.08 1.25 -11.46
C GLN A 248 1.28 0.19 -10.71
N VAL A 249 0.47 0.63 -9.76
CA VAL A 249 -0.58 -0.20 -9.21
C VAL A 249 -1.72 -0.23 -10.23
N ARG A 250 -2.22 -1.41 -10.57
CA ARG A 250 -3.33 -1.63 -11.50
C ARG A 250 -4.44 -2.45 -10.85
N ASN A 251 -5.62 -2.42 -11.46
CA ASN A 251 -6.73 -3.28 -11.06
C ASN A 251 -6.37 -4.73 -11.44
N GLY A 252 -6.25 -5.59 -10.43
CA GLY A 252 -6.07 -7.02 -10.61
C GLY A 252 -7.37 -7.70 -11.06
N GLU A 253 -7.23 -8.95 -11.49
CA GLU A 253 -8.36 -9.77 -11.91
C GLU A 253 -9.30 -10.08 -10.74
N ASP A 254 -10.59 -10.23 -11.05
CA ASP A 254 -11.60 -10.70 -10.10
C ASP A 254 -11.28 -12.15 -9.70
N PHE A 255 -11.39 -12.46 -8.42
CA PHE A 255 -11.15 -13.83 -7.94
C PHE A 255 -12.04 -14.18 -6.75
N SER A 256 -12.24 -15.48 -6.57
CA SER A 256 -13.02 -16.03 -5.46
C SER A 256 -12.13 -16.88 -4.57
N ILE A 257 -12.23 -16.66 -3.26
CA ILE A 257 -11.64 -17.54 -2.24
C ILE A 257 -12.77 -18.35 -1.62
N LYS A 258 -12.60 -19.67 -1.50
CA LYS A 258 -13.54 -20.54 -0.79
C LYS A 258 -12.78 -21.58 0.03
N GLY A 259 -13.36 -22.01 1.15
CA GLY A 259 -12.71 -22.96 2.03
C GLY A 259 -13.65 -23.55 3.07
N ILE A 260 -13.10 -24.51 3.80
CA ILE A 260 -13.72 -25.16 4.96
C ILE A 260 -12.74 -25.04 6.12
N GLU A 261 -13.26 -24.77 7.32
CA GLU A 261 -12.49 -24.66 8.55
C GLU A 261 -13.06 -25.62 9.60
N LEU A 262 -12.19 -26.22 10.39
CA LEU A 262 -12.53 -27.12 11.49
C LEU A 262 -11.89 -26.57 12.76
N ALA A 263 -12.64 -26.54 13.87
CA ALA A 263 -12.08 -26.22 15.18
C ALA A 263 -12.55 -27.22 16.23
N TYR A 264 -11.64 -27.56 17.13
CA TYR A 264 -11.92 -28.41 18.29
C TYR A 264 -11.27 -27.79 19.53
N GLN A 265 -12.03 -27.70 20.61
CA GLN A 265 -11.55 -27.27 21.90
C GLN A 265 -12.17 -28.16 22.98
N GLN A 266 -11.35 -28.57 23.95
CA GLN A 266 -11.79 -29.24 25.16
C GLN A 266 -10.88 -28.78 26.30
N THR A 267 -11.48 -28.46 27.44
CA THR A 267 -10.78 -27.96 28.63
C THR A 267 -10.72 -29.03 29.70
#